data_AF-A0A552LY59-F1
#
_entry.id   AF-A0A552LY59-F1
#
_cell.length_a   1.000
_cell.length_b   1.000
_cell.length_c   1.000
_cell.angle_alpha   90.00
_cell.angle_beta   90.00
_cell.angle_gamma   90.00
#
_symmetry.space_group_name_H-M   'P 1'
#
loop_
_entity.id
_entity.type
_entity.pdbx_description
1 polymer ?
#
loop_
_entity_poly.entity_id
_entity_poly.type
_entity_poly.pdbx_seq_one_letter_code
_entity_poly.pdbx_strand_id
1 'polypeptide(L)'
;KIDLLTQAGNATSAPSNFSRAANSTVTTLQNLINQVFTDANGAITGNQGLAVNSAALVQVTTSAIAGTYLVINDSTAGFQSSNDLLINMALPNLSCKIKEKTDNYC
;
A
#
# COMPACT_ATOMS: atom_id res chain seq x y z
N LYS A 1 -15.36 -8.71 -3.72
CA LYS A 1 -14.08 -9.43 -3.68
C LYS A 1 -13.07 -8.70 -4.56
N ILE A 2 -11.88 -8.40 -4.04
CA ILE A 2 -10.76 -7.88 -4.82
C ILE A 2 -9.78 -9.04 -4.97
N ASP A 3 -9.59 -9.50 -6.20
CA ASP A 3 -8.60 -10.53 -6.51
C ASP A 3 -7.28 -9.85 -6.89
N LEU A 4 -6.18 -10.31 -6.31
CA LEU A 4 -4.83 -9.93 -6.74
C LEU A 4 -4.39 -10.91 -7.83
N LEU A 5 -4.04 -10.37 -8.99
CA LEU A 5 -3.60 -11.14 -10.15
C LEU A 5 -2.19 -10.70 -10.55
N THR A 6 -1.36 -11.62 -11.02
CA THR A 6 -0.11 -11.28 -11.70
C THR A 6 -0.41 -10.50 -12.98
N GLN A 7 0.61 -9.90 -13.59
CA GLN A 7 0.46 -9.24 -14.89
C GLN A 7 -0.12 -10.16 -15.97
N ALA A 8 0.15 -11.47 -15.90
CA ALA A 8 -0.38 -12.48 -16.82
C ALA A 8 -1.82 -12.91 -16.49
N GLY A 9 -2.45 -12.34 -15.46
CA GLY A 9 -3.81 -12.66 -15.02
C GLY A 9 -3.94 -13.90 -14.13
N ASN A 10 -2.82 -14.47 -13.68
CA ASN A 10 -2.84 -15.63 -12.76
C ASN A 10 -3.12 -15.16 -11.34
N ALA A 11 -3.85 -15.93 -10.55
CA ALA A 11 -4.07 -15.61 -9.14
C ALA A 11 -2.74 -15.50 -8.38
N THR A 12 -2.55 -14.42 -7.62
CA THR A 12 -1.47 -14.32 -6.63
C THR A 12 -1.95 -14.85 -5.29
N SER A 13 -1.00 -15.20 -4.42
CA SER A 13 -1.35 -15.49 -3.04
C SER A 13 -1.88 -14.21 -2.38
N ALA A 14 -2.95 -14.33 -1.60
CA ALA A 14 -3.43 -13.21 -0.81
C ALA A 14 -2.36 -12.82 0.25
N PRO A 15 -2.22 -11.52 0.58
CA PRO A 15 -1.29 -11.10 1.62
C PRO A 15 -1.61 -11.81 2.93
N SER A 16 -0.62 -12.48 3.53
CA SER A 16 -0.80 -13.23 4.77
C SER A 16 -0.81 -12.33 5.99
N ASN A 17 -0.21 -11.14 5.88
CA ASN A 17 -0.06 -10.17 6.95
C ASN A 17 -0.50 -8.79 6.47
N PHE A 18 -1.25 -8.12 7.32
CA PHE A 18 -1.69 -6.75 7.12
C PHE A 18 -1.28 -5.88 8.31
N SER A 19 -0.61 -4.77 8.03
CA SER A 19 -0.14 -3.81 9.05
C SER A 19 -0.47 -2.37 8.68
N ARG A 20 -0.15 -1.43 9.58
CA ARG A 20 -0.28 0.01 9.34
C ARG A 20 1.04 0.69 9.68
N ALA A 21 1.72 1.29 8.71
CA ALA A 21 2.94 2.04 8.92
C ALA A 21 2.65 3.38 9.62
N ALA A 22 3.69 4.01 10.16
CA ALA A 22 3.59 5.36 10.71
C ALA A 22 3.21 6.38 9.62
N ASN A 23 2.50 7.44 10.00
CA ASN A 23 2.21 8.55 9.10
C ASN A 23 3.50 9.10 8.50
N SER A 24 3.45 9.47 7.22
CA SER A 24 4.61 9.95 6.48
C SER A 24 4.49 11.41 6.09
N THR A 25 5.62 12.12 6.17
CA THR A 25 5.80 13.49 5.71
C THR A 25 6.78 13.57 4.53
N VAL A 26 7.09 12.45 3.89
CA VAL A 26 7.94 12.43 2.69
C VAL A 26 7.28 13.18 1.54
N THR A 27 8.08 13.60 0.58
CA THR A 27 7.62 14.47 -0.54
C THR A 27 7.46 13.72 -1.86
N THR A 28 7.90 12.46 -1.95
CA THR A 28 7.85 11.64 -3.16
C THR A 28 7.30 10.26 -2.86
N LEU A 29 6.60 9.65 -3.83
CA LEU A 29 6.06 8.29 -3.69
C LEU A 29 7.18 7.25 -3.51
N GLN A 30 8.33 7.44 -4.15
CA GLN A 30 9.48 6.56 -3.96
C GLN A 30 9.97 6.56 -2.51
N ASN A 31 10.06 7.73 -1.88
CA ASN A 31 10.46 7.83 -0.48
C ASN A 31 9.41 7.24 0.46
N LEU A 32 8.13 7.37 0.13
CA LEU A 32 7.05 6.72 0.87
C LEU A 32 7.18 5.20 0.85
N ILE A 33 7.38 4.64 -0.33
CA ILE A 33 7.54 3.19 -0.52
C ILE A 33 8.76 2.70 0.26
N ASN A 34 9.91 3.36 0.13
CA ASN A 34 11.11 3.01 0.87
C ASN A 34 10.88 3.04 2.39
N GLN A 35 10.14 4.04 2.89
CA GLN A 35 9.75 4.11 4.30
C GLN A 35 8.92 2.89 4.71
N VAL A 36 7.86 2.56 3.96
CA VAL A 36 6.96 1.43 4.28
C VAL A 36 7.68 0.08 4.18
N PHE A 37 8.57 -0.11 3.22
CA PHE A 37 9.37 -1.32 3.12
C PHE A 37 10.40 -1.47 4.24
N THR A 38 10.79 -0.36 4.87
CA THR A 38 11.72 -0.35 6.01
C THR A 38 10.98 -0.52 7.34
N ASP A 39 9.81 0.10 7.47
CA ASP A 39 8.98 0.07 8.66
C ASP A 39 7.48 0.02 8.28
N ALA A 40 6.96 -1.19 8.21
CA ALA A 40 5.61 -1.49 7.76
C ALA A 40 4.54 -1.37 8.85
N ASN A 41 4.92 -1.26 10.13
CA ASN A 41 3.94 -1.26 11.23
C ASN A 41 4.02 -0.05 12.17
N GLY A 42 5.07 0.78 12.10
CA GLY A 42 5.18 2.10 12.74
C GLY A 42 4.97 2.14 14.25
N ALA A 43 4.82 0.98 14.90
CA ALA A 43 4.29 0.84 16.26
C ALA A 43 5.36 0.41 17.26
N ILE A 44 6.47 -0.14 16.78
CA ILE A 44 7.63 -0.47 17.61
C ILE A 44 8.87 0.24 17.08
N THR A 45 9.78 0.60 17.98
CA THR A 45 11.08 1.14 17.60
C THR A 45 11.90 0.06 16.89
N GLY A 46 12.38 0.35 15.68
CA GLY A 46 13.19 -0.56 14.86
C GLY A 46 12.56 -0.87 13.51
N ASN A 47 13.37 -1.34 12.56
CA ASN A 47 12.94 -1.59 11.18
C ASN A 47 12.10 -2.88 11.09
N GLN A 48 10.79 -2.72 10.98
CA GLN A 48 9.84 -3.80 10.76
C GLN A 48 9.53 -3.90 9.27
N GLY A 49 10.49 -4.41 8.49
CA GLY A 49 10.39 -4.39 7.04
C GLY A 49 9.13 -5.09 6.51
N LEU A 50 8.58 -4.59 5.40
CA LEU A 50 7.41 -5.18 4.76
C LEU A 50 7.77 -6.57 4.22
N ALA A 51 7.28 -7.61 4.89
CA ALA A 51 7.56 -9.00 4.54
C ALA A 51 7.04 -9.37 3.15
N VAL A 52 7.57 -10.45 2.60
CA VAL A 52 7.04 -11.04 1.36
C VAL A 52 5.58 -11.45 1.55
N ASN A 53 4.75 -11.23 0.53
CA ASN A 53 3.32 -11.54 0.55
C ASN A 53 2.59 -10.86 1.72
N SER A 54 2.88 -9.58 1.93
CA SER A 54 2.27 -8.78 2.99
C SER A 54 1.87 -7.39 2.48
N ALA A 55 1.03 -6.71 3.26
CA ALA A 55 0.53 -5.40 2.89
C ALA A 55 0.53 -4.43 4.07
N ALA A 56 0.79 -3.16 3.79
CA ALA A 56 0.78 -2.08 4.77
C ALA A 56 -0.03 -0.88 4.29
N LEU A 57 -0.77 -0.30 5.22
CA LEU A 57 -1.47 0.97 5.04
C LEU A 57 -0.62 2.13 5.58
N VAL A 58 -0.50 3.22 4.82
CA VAL A 58 0.20 4.44 5.26
C VAL A 58 -0.58 5.70 4.90
N GLN A 59 -0.61 6.67 5.81
CA GLN A 59 -1.16 7.99 5.54
C GLN A 59 -0.02 8.99 5.26
N VAL A 60 -0.18 9.81 4.24
CA VAL A 60 0.74 10.90 3.87
C VAL A 60 0.04 12.24 4.00
N THR A 61 0.69 13.19 4.67
CA THR A 61 0.13 14.53 4.91
C THR A 61 0.76 15.62 4.03
N THR A 62 1.83 15.30 3.29
CA THR A 62 2.50 16.25 2.40
C THR A 62 1.64 16.53 1.17
N SER A 63 1.25 17.79 0.95
CA SER A 63 0.25 18.20 -0.04
C SER A 63 0.43 17.64 -1.45
N ALA A 64 1.67 17.49 -1.94
CA ALA A 64 1.96 16.98 -3.29
C ALA A 64 1.56 15.51 -3.49
N ILE A 65 1.56 14.71 -2.43
CA ILE A 65 1.23 13.28 -2.43
C ILE A 65 0.33 12.93 -1.25
N ALA A 66 -0.54 13.87 -0.84
CA ALA A 66 -1.37 13.66 0.33
C ALA A 66 -2.42 12.59 0.06
N GLY A 67 -2.52 11.61 0.94
CA GLY A 67 -3.49 10.56 0.81
C GLY A 67 -3.22 9.35 1.68
N THR A 68 -4.07 8.34 1.55
CA THR A 68 -3.93 7.06 2.23
C THR A 68 -3.55 6.01 1.20
N TYR A 69 -2.39 5.39 1.36
CA TYR A 69 -1.82 4.45 0.41
C TYR A 69 -1.84 3.03 0.99
N LEU A 70 -2.31 2.07 0.19
CA LEU A 70 -2.10 0.65 0.41
C LEU A 70 -0.88 0.20 -0.41
N VAL A 71 0.12 -0.37 0.26
CA VAL A 71 1.32 -0.95 -0.34
C VAL A 71 1.24 -2.46 -0.19
N ILE A 72 1.37 -3.21 -1.28
CA ILE A 72 1.35 -4.69 -1.29
C ILE A 72 2.68 -5.19 -1.84
N ASN A 73 3.36 -6.07 -1.10
CA ASN A 73 4.52 -6.83 -1.54
C ASN A 73 4.05 -8.21 -2.00
N ASP A 74 4.02 -8.46 -3.32
CA ASP A 74 3.24 -9.57 -3.90
C ASP A 74 3.90 -10.95 -3.88
N SER A 75 5.21 -11.04 -3.58
CA SER A 75 5.97 -12.32 -3.58
C SER A 75 7.50 -12.13 -3.53
N THR A 76 7.99 -10.91 -3.80
CA THR A 76 9.42 -10.62 -3.98
C THR A 76 9.88 -9.58 -2.97
N ALA A 77 11.01 -9.81 -2.30
CA ALA A 77 11.52 -8.84 -1.33
C ALA A 77 11.85 -7.49 -1.99
N GLY A 78 11.40 -6.39 -1.36
CA GLY A 78 11.61 -5.03 -1.87
C GLY A 78 10.62 -4.61 -2.95
N PHE A 79 10.48 -3.30 -3.16
CA PHE A 79 9.48 -2.77 -4.08
C PHE A 79 9.80 -3.04 -5.55
N GLN A 80 8.87 -3.67 -6.26
CA GLN A 80 8.90 -3.96 -7.68
C GLN A 80 7.75 -3.23 -8.37
N SER A 81 7.96 -2.05 -8.96
CA SER A 81 6.88 -1.25 -9.55
C SER A 81 6.07 -1.95 -10.66
N SER A 82 6.61 -3.01 -11.24
CA SER A 82 5.94 -3.82 -12.27
C SER A 82 4.98 -4.87 -11.68
N ASN A 83 5.12 -5.20 -10.39
CA ASN A 83 4.42 -6.29 -9.72
C ASN A 83 3.67 -5.82 -8.47
N ASP A 84 4.29 -4.93 -7.69
CA ASP A 84 3.71 -4.38 -6.46
C ASP A 84 2.68 -3.30 -6.76
N LEU A 85 1.61 -3.33 -5.96
CA LEU A 85 0.49 -2.42 -6.11
C LEU A 85 0.58 -1.30 -5.07
N LEU A 86 0.55 -0.06 -5.57
CA LEU A 86 0.34 1.14 -4.77
C LEU A 86 -1.04 1.71 -5.09
N ILE A 87 -1.95 1.68 -4.12
CA ILE A 87 -3.31 2.20 -4.30
C ILE A 87 -3.51 3.40 -3.40
N ASN A 88 -3.81 4.57 -3.97
CA ASN A 88 -4.31 5.71 -3.21
C ASN A 88 -5.81 5.54 -2.97
N MET A 89 -6.21 5.37 -1.72
CA MET A 89 -7.58 5.04 -1.32
C MET A 89 -8.40 6.25 -0.85
N ALA A 90 -7.74 7.35 -0.46
CA ALA A 90 -8.40 8.57 -0.04
C ALA A 90 -7.46 9.76 -0.12
N LEU A 91 -7.88 10.84 -0.80
CA LEU A 91 -7.30 12.16 -0.61
C LEU A 91 -7.80 12.74 0.74
N PRO A 92 -7.14 13.76 1.33
CA PRO A 92 -7.43 14.22 2.70
C PRO A 92 -8.89 14.58 3.04
N ASN A 93 -9.80 14.66 2.07
CA ASN A 93 -11.23 14.95 2.29
C ASN A 93 -12.15 14.20 1.31
N LEU A 94 -11.68 13.14 0.65
CA LEU A 94 -12.52 12.30 -0.24
C LEU A 94 -12.50 10.87 0.26
N SER A 95 -13.69 10.33 0.56
CA SER A 95 -13.86 8.93 0.96
C SER A 95 -14.29 8.09 -0.24
N CYS A 96 -13.37 7.28 -0.79
CA CYS A 96 -13.75 6.28 -1.80
C CYS A 96 -14.38 5.06 -1.10
N LYS A 97 -15.62 4.73 -1.46
CA LYS A 97 -16.29 3.50 -1.02
C LYS A 97 -16.23 2.47 -2.15
N ILE A 98 -15.30 1.52 -2.07
CA ILE A 98 -15.30 0.38 -2.99
C ILE A 98 -16.42 -0.59 -2.55
N LYS A 99 -17.54 -0.57 -3.28
CA LYS A 99 -18.61 -1.59 -3.15
C LYS A 99 -18.52 -2.56 -4.32
N GLU A 100 -18.78 -3.83 -4.05
CA GLU A 100 -18.77 -4.87 -5.06
C GLU A 100 -19.92 -4.65 -6.08
N LYS A 101 -19.54 -4.44 -7.35
CA LYS A 101 -20.33 -4.57 -8.58
C LYS A 101 -21.65 -3.78 -8.62
N THR A 102 -21.61 -2.50 -8.93
CA THR A 102 -21.94 -1.86 -10.24
C THR A 102 -21.74 -0.37 -9.99
N ASP A 103 -20.85 0.25 -10.77
CA ASP A 103 -20.47 1.67 -10.73
C ASP A 103 -19.67 2.15 -9.51
N ASN A 104 -18.34 2.22 -9.70
CA ASN A 104 -17.45 2.97 -8.84
C ASN A 104 -17.47 4.44 -9.29
N TYR A 105 -17.95 5.34 -8.43
CA TYR A 105 -17.71 6.78 -8.56
C TYR A 105 -16.90 7.26 -7.36
N CYS A 106 -15.85 8.03 -7.65
CA CYS A 106 -15.12 8.82 -6.65
C CYS A 106 -15.97 10.02 -6.22
#